data_AF-H2CI38-F1
#
_entry.id   AF-H2CI38-F1
#
_cell.length_a   1.000
_cell.length_b   1.000
_cell.length_c   1.000
_cell.angle_alpha   90.00
_cell.angle_beta   90.00
_cell.angle_gamma   90.00
#
_symmetry.space_group_name_H-M   'P 1'
#
loop_
_entity.id
_entity.type
_entity.pdbx_description
1 polymer ?
#
loop_
_entity_poly.entity_id
_entity_poly.type
_entity_poly.pdbx_seq_one_letter_code
_entity_poly.pdbx_strand_id
1 'polypeptide(L)' 'MASQIITMRKEYDFSKAKKNPYARRLKKQITIRINSEAIDYFKSMAEETGIPYQNLIDLYLLDCAKRHKKIELSFK' A
#
# COMPACT_ATOMS: atom_id res chain seq x y z
N MET A 1 -21.48 13.32 33.46
CA MET A 1 -20.52 13.05 32.37
C MET A 1 -21.25 12.28 31.28
N ALA A 2 -21.97 12.97 30.39
CA ALA A 2 -22.70 12.32 29.30
C ALA A 2 -21.88 12.49 28.02
N SER A 3 -21.30 11.39 27.54
CA SER A 3 -20.64 11.30 26.25
C SER A 3 -21.68 11.50 25.14
N GLN A 4 -21.62 12.64 24.44
CA GLN A 4 -22.45 12.86 23.25
C GLN A 4 -21.98 11.92 22.14
N ILE A 5 -22.85 10.99 21.72
CA ILE A 5 -22.67 10.22 20.49
C ILE A 5 -22.86 11.20 19.33
N ILE A 6 -21.80 11.45 18.56
CA ILE A 6 -21.86 12.30 17.36
C ILE A 6 -22.47 11.47 16.23
N THR A 7 -23.78 11.59 16.04
CA THR A 7 -24.47 11.00 14.88
C THR A 7 -24.03 11.75 13.61
N MET A 8 -23.59 11.02 12.59
CA MET A 8 -23.20 11.61 11.30
C MET A 8 -24.34 12.47 10.72
N ARG A 9 -24.00 13.59 10.09
CA ARG A 9 -24.98 14.52 9.52
C ARG A 9 -25.61 13.91 8.25
N LYS A 10 -26.87 14.25 7.99
CA LYS A 10 -27.61 13.81 6.79
C LYS A 10 -27.02 14.35 5.48
N GLU A 11 -26.41 15.54 5.55
CA GLU A 11 -25.76 16.19 4.41
C GLU A 11 -24.55 17.00 4.86
N TYR A 12 -23.59 17.15 3.94
CA TYR A 12 -22.35 17.89 4.14
C TYR A 12 -22.14 18.81 2.94
N ASP A 13 -21.99 20.13 3.20
CA ASP A 13 -21.66 21.11 2.17
C ASP A 13 -20.15 21.11 1.89
N PHE A 14 -19.75 20.73 0.68
CA PHE A 14 -18.37 20.67 0.22
C PHE A 14 -17.96 21.86 -0.66
N SER A 15 -18.77 22.91 -0.77
CA SER A 15 -18.51 24.08 -1.64
C SER A 15 -17.20 24.80 -1.32
N LYS A 16 -16.68 24.65 -0.10
CA LYS A 16 -15.39 25.21 0.37
C LYS A 16 -14.33 24.13 0.65
N ALA A 17 -14.55 22.89 0.23
CA ALA A 17 -13.64 21.80 0.53
C ALA A 17 -12.30 21.96 -0.21
N LYS A 18 -11.19 21.73 0.51
CA LYS A 18 -9.85 21.69 -0.08
C LYS A 18 -9.51 20.26 -0.47
N LYS A 19 -8.90 20.09 -1.65
CA LYS A 19 -8.45 18.77 -2.11
C LYS A 19 -7.42 18.22 -1.12
N ASN A 20 -7.64 16.98 -0.67
CA ASN A 20 -6.73 16.32 0.25
C ASN A 20 -5.31 16.28 -0.37
N PRO A 21 -4.29 16.91 0.25
CA PRO A 21 -2.92 16.91 -0.28
C PRO A 21 -2.30 15.51 -0.36
N TYR A 22 -2.84 14.56 0.41
CA TYR A 22 -2.47 13.14 0.40
C TYR A 22 -3.25 12.31 -0.61
N ALA A 23 -4.26 12.87 -1.30
CA ALA A 23 -5.02 12.14 -2.32
C ALA A 23 -4.14 11.63 -3.46
N ARG A 24 -3.03 12.33 -3.77
CA ARG A 24 -2.04 11.88 -4.76
C ARG A 24 -1.20 10.68 -4.31
N ARG A 25 -1.18 10.40 -3.00
CA ARG A 25 -0.45 9.27 -2.40
C ARG A 25 -1.34 8.04 -2.20
N LEU A 26 -2.59 8.07 -2.67
CA LEU A 26 -3.42 6.88 -2.66
C LEU A 26 -2.72 5.78 -3.47
N LYS A 27 -2.64 4.58 -2.87
CA LYS A 27 -2.17 3.39 -3.56
C LYS A 27 -3.02 3.19 -4.80
N LYS A 28 -2.38 3.09 -5.96
CA LYS A 28 -3.05 2.69 -7.20
C LYS A 28 -3.21 1.18 -7.17
N GLN A 29 -4.44 0.70 -7.32
CA GLN A 29 -4.69 -0.71 -7.52
C GLN A 29 -4.14 -1.10 -8.89
N ILE A 30 -3.19 -2.03 -8.91
CA ILE A 30 -2.59 -2.57 -10.14
C ILE A 30 -2.67 -4.09 -10.09
N THR A 31 -2.80 -4.71 -11.26
CA THR A 31 -2.64 -6.17 -11.41
C THR A 31 -1.27 -6.42 -12.00
N ILE A 32 -0.41 -7.12 -11.28
CA ILE A 32 0.94 -7.51 -11.73
C ILE A 32 1.06 -9.03 -11.69
N ARG A 33 1.73 -9.60 -12.69
CA ARG A 33 2.08 -11.03 -12.68
C ARG A 33 3.38 -11.20 -11.90
N ILE A 34 3.37 -12.10 -10.93
CA ILE A 34 4.52 -12.43 -10.08
C ILE A 34 4.68 -13.96 -10.13
N ASN A 35 5.92 -14.43 -10.07
CA ASN A 35 6.22 -15.86 -9.92
C ASN A 35 5.61 -16.40 -8.62
N SER A 36 5.01 -17.60 -8.66
CA SER A 36 4.45 -18.28 -7.49
C SER A 36 5.45 -18.43 -6.35
N GLU A 37 6.72 -18.74 -6.66
CA GLU A 37 7.78 -18.88 -5.65
C GLU A 37 8.01 -17.58 -4.85
N ALA A 38 7.98 -16.44 -5.55
CA ALA A 38 8.11 -15.15 -4.89
C ALA A 38 6.89 -14.82 -4.02
N ILE A 39 5.68 -15.18 -4.48
CA ILE A 39 4.46 -15.01 -3.68
C ILE A 39 4.56 -15.82 -2.39
N ASP A 40 4.99 -17.08 -2.47
CA ASP A 40 5.06 -17.97 -1.31
C ASP A 40 6.12 -17.51 -0.31
N TYR A 41 7.26 -16.99 -0.78
CA TYR A 41 8.25 -16.32 0.07
C TYR A 41 7.67 -15.13 0.85
N PHE A 42 6.89 -14.26 0.21
CA PHE A 42 6.28 -13.13 0.91
C PHE A 42 5.11 -13.53 1.82
N LYS A 43 4.45 -14.66 1.57
CA LYS A 43 3.44 -15.21 2.48
C LYS A 43 4.07 -15.73 3.77
N SER A 44 5.15 -16.49 3.69
CA SER A 44 5.84 -16.97 4.92
C SER A 44 6.35 -15.78 5.74
N MET A 45 6.91 -14.76 5.08
CA MET A 45 7.33 -13.54 5.75
C MET A 45 6.17 -12.75 6.37
N ALA A 46 4.98 -12.80 5.77
CA ALA A 46 3.78 -12.17 6.33
C ALA A 46 3.31 -12.87 7.61
N GLU A 47 3.45 -14.19 7.69
CA GLU A 47 3.14 -14.96 8.91
C GLU A 47 4.08 -14.58 10.06
N GLU A 48 5.37 -14.36 9.78
CA GLU A 48 6.36 -13.97 10.78
C GLU A 48 6.22 -12.51 11.24
N THR A 49 5.93 -11.59 10.30
CA THR A 49 5.94 -10.14 10.58
C THR A 49 4.56 -9.58 10.95
N GLY A 50 3.49 -10.32 10.68
CA GLY A 50 2.10 -9.86 10.80
C GLY A 50 1.70 -8.80 9.77
N ILE A 51 2.57 -8.49 8.79
CA ILE A 51 2.29 -7.53 7.73
C ILE A 51 1.75 -8.30 6.51
N PRO A 52 0.64 -7.87 5.87
CA PRO A 52 0.14 -8.53 4.68
C PRO A 52 1.20 -8.65 3.58
N TYR A 53 1.31 -9.82 2.93
CA TYR A 53 2.31 -10.10 1.89
C TYR A 53 2.28 -9.07 0.75
N GLN A 54 1.11 -8.52 0.40
CA GLN A 54 0.96 -7.47 -0.62
C GLN A 54 1.67 -6.16 -0.21
N ASN A 55 1.62 -5.80 1.06
CA ASN A 55 2.34 -4.64 1.59
C ASN A 55 3.84 -4.90 1.65
N LEU A 56 4.26 -6.12 1.99
CA LEU A 56 5.68 -6.50 1.97
C LEU A 56 6.26 -6.39 0.56
N ILE A 57 5.57 -6.91 -0.46
CA ILE A 57 5.97 -6.76 -1.86
C ILE A 57 6.15 -5.29 -2.24
N ASP A 58 5.16 -4.44 -1.92
CA ASP A 58 5.21 -3.00 -2.19
C ASP A 58 6.41 -2.31 -1.50
N LEU A 59 6.66 -2.64 -0.23
CA LEU A 59 7.79 -2.11 0.54
C LEU A 59 9.14 -2.52 -0.05
N TYR A 60 9.28 -3.78 -0.46
CA TYR A 60 10.52 -4.28 -1.08
C TYR A 60 10.76 -3.65 -2.46
N LEU A 61 9.72 -3.47 -3.27
CA LEU A 61 9.83 -2.76 -4.54
C LEU A 61 10.24 -1.30 -4.34
N LEU A 62 9.70 -0.64 -3.31
CA LEU A 62 10.06 0.72 -2.96
C LEU A 62 11.53 0.82 -2.49
N ASP A 63 11.99 -0.11 -1.67
CA ASP A 63 13.40 -0.16 -1.24
C ASP A 63 14.33 -0.39 -2.42
N CYS A 64 13.98 -1.32 -3.32
CA CYS A 64 14.71 -1.59 -4.55
C CYS A 64 14.88 -0.31 -5.40
N ALA A 65 13.80 0.46 -5.57
CA ALA A 65 13.81 1.71 -6.30
C ALA A 65 14.66 2.80 -5.60
N LYS A 66 14.53 2.94 -4.28
CA LYS A 66 15.32 3.90 -3.48
C LYS A 66 16.82 3.62 -3.53
N ARG A 67 17.20 2.34 -3.55
CA ARG A 67 18.60 1.90 -3.60
C ARG A 67 19.16 1.84 -5.01
N HIS A 68 18.37 2.22 -6.02
CA HIS A 68 18.73 2.13 -7.44
C HIS A 68 19.29 0.75 -7.82
N LYS A 69 18.74 -0.32 -7.22
CA LYS A 69 19.20 -1.69 -7.47
C LYS A 69 18.88 -2.04 -8.92
N LYS A 70 19.92 -2.27 -9.72
CA LYS A 70 19.80 -2.74 -11.10
C LYS A 70 19.85 -4.26 -11.10
N ILE A 71 18.96 -4.89 -11.87
CA ILE A 71 19.04 -6.31 -12.13
C ILE A 71 20.19 -6.52 -13.11
N GLU A 72 21.16 -7.34 -12.73
CA GLU A 72 22.16 -7.82 -13.67
C GLU A 72 21.51 -8.87 -14.56
N LEU A 73 21.16 -8.45 -15.77
CA LEU A 73 20.62 -9.33 -16.79
C LEU A 73 21.79 -10.01 -17.52
N SER A 74 22.37 -11.02 -16.86
CA SER A 74 23.26 -11.96 -17.54
C SER A 74 22.39 -12.95 -18.30
N PHE A 75 22.08 -12.63 -19.55
CA PHE A 75 21.61 -13.63 -20.50
C PHE A 75 22.83 -14.40 -20.98
N LYS A 76 22.87 -15.70 -20.73
CA LYS A 76 23.83 -16.63 -21.32
C LYS A 76 23.12 -17.49 -22.35
#